data_AF-A0AAV5P366-F1
#
_entry.id   AF-A0AAV5P366-F1
#
_cell.length_a   1.000
_cell.length_b   1.000
_cell.length_c   1.000
_cell.angle_alpha   90.00
_cell.angle_beta   90.00
_cell.angle_gamma   90.00
#
_symmetry.space_group_name_H-M   'P 1'
#
loop_
_entity.id
_entity.type
_entity.pdbx_description
1 polymer ?
#
loop_
_entity_poly.entity_id
_entity_poly.type
_entity_poly.pdbx_seq_one_letter_code
_entity_poly.pdbx_strand_id
1 'polypeptide(L)'
;MPEGDILRLVSARLDEALKDRVLVRSDLRWPSAAEIDLVGRTVVGNRAYGKHLFTRFDDGRSLHTHLRMEGSWRLARTGTHDARGAEPNVRVVLANEWWTAVGNRIGMLHVLRTADERVIVGPLGPDVLGDDFPETGLPEAAARMRADDAAGGSGPRYRPERAATGVPVAEALLDQHLVAGIGTIYTAESLFAEHVYPWTPVRDVEDLEGLLLTARTLMQRTVRHGFDPRAGVVRHVHGRTRKACHVCGTPVAEGTANEPPYDRPIFWCPTCQAPPAAG
;
A
#
# COMPACT_ATOMS: atom_id res chain seq x y z
N MET A 1 -6.84 5.80 3.84
CA MET A 1 -6.57 4.79 2.81
C MET A 1 -5.28 4.07 3.21
N PRO A 2 -5.35 2.77 3.56
CA PRO A 2 -4.18 1.95 3.77
C PRO A 2 -3.32 1.82 2.52
N GLU A 3 -2.04 2.18 2.63
CA GLU A 3 -0.99 1.93 1.65
C GLU A 3 0.09 1.03 2.28
N GLY A 4 1.21 0.76 1.60
CA GLY A 4 2.18 -0.23 2.07
C GLY A 4 2.75 0.05 3.47
N ASP A 5 2.88 1.32 3.84
CA ASP A 5 3.26 1.78 5.18
C ASP A 5 2.34 1.23 6.27
N ILE A 6 1.03 1.23 6.03
CA ILE A 6 0.04 0.76 6.99
C ILE A 6 0.10 -0.75 7.11
N LEU A 7 0.31 -1.45 5.99
CA LEU A 7 0.45 -2.90 6.03
C LEU A 7 1.73 -3.31 6.78
N ARG A 8 2.85 -2.59 6.58
CA ARG A 8 4.10 -2.83 7.33
C ARG A 8 3.92 -2.60 8.84
N LEU A 9 3.25 -1.52 9.23
CA LEU A 9 2.90 -1.22 10.62
C LEU A 9 2.01 -2.29 11.24
N VAL A 10 0.95 -2.68 10.53
CA VAL A 10 0.02 -3.71 10.99
C VAL A 10 0.74 -5.05 11.13
N SER A 11 1.58 -5.42 10.16
CA SER A 11 2.38 -6.66 10.21
C SER A 11 3.24 -6.73 11.47
N ALA A 12 3.99 -5.66 11.78
CA ALA A 12 4.82 -5.60 12.98
C ALA A 12 4.00 -5.70 14.27
N ARG A 13 2.89 -4.98 14.37
CA ARG A 13 1.99 -5.04 15.54
C ARG A 13 1.35 -6.41 15.72
N LEU A 14 0.94 -7.05 14.63
CA LEU A 14 0.41 -8.41 14.68
C LEU A 14 1.48 -9.41 15.10
N ASP A 15 2.74 -9.23 14.68
CA ASP A 15 3.85 -10.05 15.16
C ASP A 15 4.06 -9.91 16.66
N GLU A 16 4.10 -8.69 17.19
CA GLU A 16 4.21 -8.45 18.64
C GLU A 16 3.13 -9.17 19.45
N ALA A 17 1.93 -9.30 18.89
CA ALA A 17 0.78 -9.88 19.59
C ALA A 17 0.62 -11.39 19.36
N LEU A 18 0.89 -11.88 18.15
CA LEU A 18 0.49 -13.22 17.70
C LEU A 18 1.66 -14.14 17.37
N LYS A 19 2.82 -13.63 16.95
CA LYS A 19 3.92 -14.48 16.47
C LYS A 19 4.41 -15.43 17.56
N ASP A 20 4.68 -16.66 17.15
CA ASP A 20 5.11 -17.79 17.99
C ASP A 20 4.08 -18.13 19.09
N ARG A 21 2.81 -17.73 18.92
CA ARG A 21 1.71 -18.05 19.84
C ARG A 21 0.68 -18.95 19.17
N VAL A 22 0.13 -19.86 19.96
CA VAL A 22 -0.95 -20.76 19.57
C VAL A 22 -2.28 -20.01 19.63
N LEU A 23 -3.10 -20.16 18.59
CA LEU A 23 -4.45 -19.62 18.57
C LEU A 23 -5.39 -20.45 19.44
N VAL A 24 -6.10 -19.79 20.34
CA VAL A 24 -7.21 -20.35 21.13
C VAL A 24 -8.57 -19.98 20.56
N ARG A 25 -8.60 -19.04 19.59
CA ARG A 25 -9.80 -18.66 18.84
C ARG A 25 -9.45 -18.27 17.42
N SER A 26 -10.25 -18.77 16.47
CA SER A 26 -10.27 -18.35 15.07
C SER A 26 -11.73 -18.16 14.64
N ASP A 27 -12.03 -17.02 14.03
CA ASP A 27 -13.37 -16.70 13.52
C ASP A 27 -13.20 -15.93 12.20
N LEU A 28 -13.38 -16.63 11.08
CA LEU A 28 -13.25 -16.08 9.73
C LEU A 28 -14.65 -15.85 9.15
N ARG A 29 -15.09 -14.59 9.10
CA ARG A 29 -16.43 -14.21 8.61
C ARG A 29 -16.34 -13.81 7.15
N TRP A 30 -15.99 -14.78 6.33
CA TRP A 30 -15.86 -14.62 4.88
C TRP A 30 -16.38 -15.87 4.17
N PRO A 31 -17.23 -15.75 3.12
CA PRO A 31 -17.91 -16.91 2.54
C PRO A 31 -16.99 -18.07 2.15
N SER A 32 -15.83 -17.78 1.54
CA SER A 32 -14.88 -18.82 1.11
C SER A 32 -13.96 -19.35 2.20
N ALA A 33 -14.09 -18.88 3.45
CA ALA A 33 -13.23 -19.27 4.57
C ALA A 33 -14.00 -19.57 5.87
N ALA A 34 -15.33 -19.52 5.86
CA ALA A 34 -16.17 -19.63 7.05
C ALA A 34 -16.04 -20.96 7.80
N GLU A 35 -15.72 -22.04 7.08
CA GLU A 35 -15.55 -23.39 7.64
C GLU A 35 -14.11 -23.67 8.09
N ILE A 36 -13.19 -22.73 7.87
CA ILE A 36 -11.78 -22.92 8.19
C ILE A 36 -11.54 -22.57 9.66
N ASP A 37 -11.15 -23.58 10.43
CA ASP A 37 -10.65 -23.41 11.78
C ASP A 37 -9.10 -23.42 11.82
N LEU A 38 -8.56 -22.47 12.59
CA LEU A 38 -7.14 -22.26 12.82
C LEU A 38 -6.80 -22.34 14.33
N VAL A 39 -7.76 -22.72 15.19
CA VAL A 39 -7.50 -23.00 16.60
C VAL A 39 -6.47 -24.11 16.72
N GLY A 40 -5.56 -23.97 17.70
CA GLY A 40 -4.46 -24.90 17.92
C GLY A 40 -3.33 -24.79 16.89
N ARG A 41 -3.36 -23.81 15.98
CA ARG A 41 -2.24 -23.48 15.09
C ARG A 41 -1.38 -22.38 15.71
N THR A 42 -0.07 -22.46 15.50
CA THR A 42 0.87 -21.41 15.87
C THR A 42 0.96 -20.40 14.73
N VAL A 43 0.89 -19.11 15.04
CA VAL A 43 1.22 -18.07 14.07
C VAL A 43 2.75 -17.99 13.95
N VAL A 44 3.29 -18.35 12.78
CA VAL A 44 4.73 -18.30 12.50
C VAL A 44 5.22 -16.86 12.32
N GLY A 45 4.35 -15.99 11.83
CA GLY A 45 4.63 -14.57 11.65
C GLY A 45 3.74 -13.93 10.59
N ASN A 46 3.89 -12.62 10.47
CA ASN A 46 3.13 -11.79 9.57
C ASN A 46 4.07 -11.16 8.53
N ARG A 47 3.65 -11.19 7.26
CA ARG A 47 4.39 -10.60 6.16
C ARG A 47 3.51 -9.60 5.43
N ALA A 48 3.95 -8.35 5.36
CA ALA A 48 3.44 -7.38 4.41
C ALA A 48 4.20 -7.52 3.08
N TYR A 49 3.49 -7.38 1.95
CA TYR A 49 4.07 -7.18 0.63
C TYR A 49 3.21 -6.18 -0.14
N GLY A 50 3.74 -4.99 -0.41
CA GLY A 50 2.94 -3.91 -0.97
C GLY A 50 1.70 -3.63 -0.11
N LYS A 51 0.50 -3.82 -0.66
CA LYS A 51 -0.79 -3.63 0.06
C LYS A 51 -1.44 -4.94 0.56
N HIS A 52 -0.70 -6.02 0.55
CA HIS A 52 -1.14 -7.35 0.96
C HIS A 52 -0.50 -7.73 2.31
N LEU A 53 -1.26 -8.42 3.15
CA LEU A 53 -0.81 -8.92 4.45
C LEU A 53 -1.07 -10.42 4.55
N PHE A 54 -0.07 -11.18 4.98
CA PHE A 54 -0.14 -12.62 5.16
C PHE A 54 0.17 -12.97 6.62
N THR A 55 -0.77 -13.57 7.34
CA THR A 55 -0.53 -14.23 8.62
C THR A 55 -0.27 -15.71 8.36
N ARG A 56 0.95 -16.19 8.61
CA ARG A 56 1.39 -17.56 8.29
C ARG A 56 1.24 -18.47 9.50
N PHE A 57 0.83 -19.71 9.27
CA PHE A 57 0.62 -20.73 10.31
C PHE A 57 1.58 -21.91 10.16
N ASP A 58 1.82 -22.62 11.26
CA ASP A 58 2.75 -23.75 11.36
C ASP A 58 2.36 -24.98 10.53
N ASP A 59 1.10 -25.08 10.11
CA ASP A 59 0.60 -26.14 9.23
C ASP A 59 0.73 -25.83 7.73
N GLY A 60 1.48 -24.77 7.39
CA GLY A 60 1.75 -24.39 6.03
C GLY A 60 0.63 -23.59 5.37
N ARG A 61 -0.44 -23.19 6.08
CA ARG A 61 -1.45 -22.25 5.58
C ARG A 61 -1.07 -20.79 5.86
N SER A 62 -1.64 -19.89 5.07
CA SER A 62 -1.54 -18.44 5.22
C SER A 62 -2.91 -17.81 5.11
N LEU A 63 -3.24 -16.90 6.04
CA LEU A 63 -4.37 -16.01 5.92
C LEU A 63 -3.90 -14.73 5.20
N HIS A 64 -4.30 -14.57 3.95
CA HIS A 64 -4.14 -13.34 3.20
C HIS A 64 -5.29 -12.37 3.50
N THR A 65 -4.96 -11.13 3.83
CA THR A 65 -5.91 -10.03 3.90
C THR A 65 -5.44 -8.83 3.09
N HIS A 66 -6.41 -8.07 2.56
CA HIS A 66 -6.17 -6.76 1.96
C HIS A 66 -7.19 -5.76 2.51
N LEU A 67 -6.69 -4.66 3.07
CA LEU A 67 -7.53 -3.70 3.81
C LEU A 67 -8.45 -2.87 2.90
N ARG A 68 -8.09 -2.75 1.61
CA ARG A 68 -8.79 -1.87 0.65
C ARG A 68 -8.84 -0.45 1.26
N MET A 69 -9.98 0.21 1.23
CA MET A 69 -10.08 1.63 1.59
C MET A 69 -10.27 1.87 3.10
N GLU A 70 -11.03 1.01 3.77
CA GLU A 70 -11.51 1.21 5.15
C GLU A 70 -11.13 0.08 6.12
N GLY A 71 -10.53 -1.00 5.61
CA GLY A 71 -10.13 -2.12 6.43
C GLY A 71 -9.08 -1.73 7.45
N SER A 72 -9.13 -2.39 8.61
CA SER A 72 -8.19 -2.17 9.70
C SER A 72 -8.01 -3.42 10.54
N TRP A 73 -6.87 -3.47 11.22
CA TRP A 73 -6.61 -4.43 12.30
C TRP A 73 -6.50 -3.66 13.62
N ARG A 74 -7.14 -4.19 14.66
CA ARG A 74 -6.96 -3.71 16.03
C ARG A 74 -6.56 -4.86 16.95
N LEU A 75 -5.78 -4.52 17.98
CA LEU A 75 -5.36 -5.45 19.01
C LEU A 75 -6.07 -5.10 20.32
N ALA A 76 -6.49 -6.11 21.06
CA ALA A 76 -7.04 -5.98 22.40
C ALA A 76 -6.54 -7.12 23.29
N ARG A 77 -6.49 -6.90 24.60
CA ARG A 77 -6.20 -7.98 25.55
C ARG A 77 -7.32 -9.01 25.55
N THR A 78 -6.97 -10.30 25.43
CA THR A 78 -7.95 -11.40 25.46
C THR A 78 -8.81 -11.32 26.74
N GLY A 79 -10.10 -11.57 26.61
CA GLY A 79 -11.07 -11.49 27.72
C GLY A 79 -11.67 -10.10 27.97
N THR A 80 -11.15 -9.04 27.36
CA THR A 80 -11.74 -7.70 27.46
C THR A 80 -12.97 -7.53 26.55
N HIS A 81 -13.77 -6.49 26.79
CA HIS A 81 -14.92 -6.14 25.94
C HIS A 81 -14.51 -5.99 24.47
N ASP A 82 -13.42 -5.26 24.22
CA ASP A 82 -12.95 -5.00 22.86
C ASP A 82 -12.44 -6.28 22.19
N ALA A 83 -11.94 -7.26 22.93
CA ALA A 83 -11.52 -8.55 22.36
C ALA A 83 -12.68 -9.44 21.86
N ARG A 84 -13.95 -9.06 22.07
CA ARG A 84 -15.09 -9.87 21.61
C ARG A 84 -15.17 -9.97 20.09
N GLY A 85 -14.86 -8.89 19.38
CA GLY A 85 -15.00 -8.80 17.93
C GLY A 85 -16.45 -9.00 17.46
N ALA A 86 -17.44 -8.59 18.27
CA ALA A 86 -18.85 -8.82 18.01
C ALA A 86 -19.47 -7.83 17.00
N GLU A 87 -18.70 -6.83 16.56
CA GLU A 87 -19.20 -5.78 15.68
C GLU A 87 -19.56 -6.34 14.28
N PRO A 88 -20.64 -5.87 13.63
CA PRO A 88 -21.13 -6.43 12.36
C PRO A 88 -20.14 -6.38 11.19
N ASN A 89 -19.19 -5.44 11.26
CA ASN A 89 -18.20 -5.21 10.22
C ASN A 89 -16.90 -6.01 10.43
N VAL A 90 -16.79 -6.76 11.52
CA VAL A 90 -15.67 -7.67 11.74
C VAL A 90 -15.71 -8.80 10.71
N ARG A 91 -14.54 -9.10 10.16
CA ARG A 91 -14.34 -10.15 9.15
C ARG A 91 -13.38 -11.23 9.63
N VAL A 92 -12.51 -10.91 10.58
CA VAL A 92 -11.54 -11.87 11.15
C VAL A 92 -11.38 -11.61 12.63
N VAL A 93 -11.34 -12.68 13.43
CA VAL A 93 -10.82 -12.66 14.80
C VAL A 93 -9.81 -13.79 14.96
N LEU A 94 -8.58 -13.46 15.35
CA LEU A 94 -7.56 -14.41 15.75
C LEU A 94 -7.17 -14.08 17.19
N ALA A 95 -7.22 -15.05 18.12
CA ALA A 95 -6.82 -14.82 19.50
C ALA A 95 -5.91 -15.91 20.05
N ASN A 96 -4.98 -15.51 20.91
CA ASN A 96 -4.24 -16.38 21.83
C ASN A 96 -4.64 -16.03 23.28
N GLU A 97 -3.95 -16.62 24.26
CA GLU A 97 -4.25 -16.42 25.69
C GLU A 97 -4.14 -14.95 26.15
N TRP A 98 -3.34 -14.13 25.48
CA TRP A 98 -3.05 -12.75 25.92
C TRP A 98 -3.64 -11.67 25.01
N TRP A 99 -3.73 -11.94 23.72
CA TRP A 99 -4.10 -10.96 22.69
C TRP A 99 -5.14 -11.51 21.72
N THR A 100 -6.07 -10.63 21.36
CA THR A 100 -7.01 -10.81 20.26
C THR A 100 -6.74 -9.76 19.19
N ALA A 101 -6.48 -10.22 17.96
CA ALA A 101 -6.45 -9.41 16.76
C ALA A 101 -7.82 -9.46 16.05
N VAL A 102 -8.39 -8.29 15.81
CA VAL A 102 -9.69 -8.13 15.17
C VAL A 102 -9.51 -7.38 13.86
N GLY A 103 -9.80 -8.06 12.75
CA GLY A 103 -9.85 -7.49 11.40
C GLY A 103 -11.24 -6.96 11.09
N ASN A 104 -11.38 -5.63 11.00
CA ASN A 104 -12.63 -4.93 10.74
C ASN A 104 -12.66 -4.38 9.31
N ARG A 105 -13.79 -4.52 8.61
CA ARG A 105 -13.99 -4.10 7.20
C ARG A 105 -12.89 -4.58 6.25
N ILE A 106 -12.32 -5.77 6.50
CA ILE A 106 -11.34 -6.38 5.60
C ILE A 106 -11.98 -6.52 4.22
N GLY A 107 -11.31 -5.99 3.20
CA GLY A 107 -11.89 -5.86 1.85
C GLY A 107 -11.59 -7.05 0.93
N MET A 108 -10.60 -7.86 1.25
CA MET A 108 -10.37 -9.17 0.64
C MET A 108 -9.76 -10.12 1.66
N LEU A 109 -10.14 -11.40 1.59
CA LEU A 109 -9.65 -12.44 2.47
C LEU A 109 -9.53 -13.75 1.71
N HIS A 110 -8.37 -14.40 1.81
CA HIS A 110 -8.16 -15.76 1.32
C HIS A 110 -7.37 -16.56 2.35
N VAL A 111 -7.70 -17.83 2.52
CA VAL A 111 -6.81 -18.80 3.17
C VAL A 111 -6.24 -19.68 2.07
N LEU A 112 -4.92 -19.76 2.01
CA LEU A 112 -4.18 -20.45 0.96
C LEU A 112 -2.99 -21.18 1.56
N ARG A 113 -2.36 -22.07 0.79
CA ARG A 113 -1.05 -22.60 1.19
C ARG A 113 -0.01 -21.49 1.13
N THR A 114 0.91 -21.47 2.09
CA THR A 114 2.00 -20.49 2.16
C THR A 114 2.88 -20.55 0.90
N ALA A 115 3.05 -21.74 0.32
CA ALA A 115 3.75 -21.94 -0.95
C ALA A 115 3.04 -21.30 -2.17
N ASP A 116 1.76 -20.94 -2.03
CA ASP A 116 0.93 -20.34 -3.08
C ASP A 116 0.77 -18.82 -2.91
N GLU A 117 1.42 -18.18 -1.92
CA GLU A 117 1.39 -16.72 -1.77
C GLU A 117 1.82 -15.99 -3.05
N ARG A 118 2.74 -16.59 -3.82
CA ARG A 118 3.17 -16.10 -5.14
C ARG A 118 2.05 -15.95 -6.16
N VAL A 119 0.91 -16.62 -6.00
CA VAL A 119 -0.26 -16.39 -6.88
C VAL A 119 -0.82 -14.98 -6.66
N ILE A 120 -0.70 -14.46 -5.44
CA ILE A 120 -1.16 -13.11 -5.09
C ILE A 120 -0.09 -12.06 -5.36
N VAL A 121 1.17 -12.32 -4.96
CA VAL A 121 2.25 -11.31 -5.05
C VAL A 121 3.10 -11.41 -6.32
N GLY A 122 3.07 -12.54 -7.03
CA GLY A 122 3.87 -12.77 -8.23
C GLY A 122 3.59 -11.80 -9.39
N PRO A 123 2.33 -11.40 -9.64
CA PRO A 123 2.04 -10.37 -10.64
C PRO A 123 2.51 -8.96 -10.25
N LEU A 124 2.83 -8.72 -8.97
CA LEU A 124 3.14 -7.38 -8.48
C LEU A 124 4.56 -6.95 -8.86
N GLY A 125 4.80 -5.64 -8.79
CA GLY A 125 6.12 -5.03 -8.78
C GLY A 125 6.86 -5.36 -7.48
N PRO A 126 8.16 -5.04 -7.41
CA PRO A 126 8.91 -5.12 -6.16
C PRO A 126 8.26 -4.25 -5.09
N ASP A 127 8.28 -4.73 -3.84
CA ASP A 127 7.73 -4.01 -2.69
C ASP A 127 8.63 -2.82 -2.33
N VAL A 128 8.10 -1.60 -2.43
CA VAL A 128 8.84 -0.36 -2.12
C VAL A 128 9.37 -0.33 -0.68
N LEU A 129 8.73 -1.03 0.25
CA LEU A 129 9.18 -1.16 1.65
C LEU A 129 9.94 -2.45 1.95
N GLY A 130 10.25 -3.24 0.92
CA GLY A 130 11.14 -4.39 1.00
C GLY A 130 12.54 -3.98 1.44
N ASP A 131 13.21 -4.88 2.17
CA ASP A 131 14.57 -4.64 2.64
C ASP A 131 15.56 -4.69 1.47
N ASP A 132 15.29 -5.53 0.47
CA ASP A 132 16.02 -5.69 -0.79
C ASP A 132 15.70 -4.61 -1.85
N PHE A 133 14.68 -3.78 -1.61
CA PHE A 133 14.25 -2.77 -2.58
C PHE A 133 15.39 -1.86 -3.07
N PRO A 134 16.26 -1.26 -2.24
CA PRO A 134 17.31 -0.36 -2.74
C PRO A 134 18.30 -1.01 -3.70
N GLU A 135 18.57 -2.30 -3.51
CA GLU A 135 19.61 -3.02 -4.23
C GLU A 135 19.05 -3.70 -5.48
N THR A 136 17.91 -4.37 -5.38
CA THR A 136 17.34 -5.17 -6.47
C THR A 136 15.99 -4.62 -6.94
N GLY A 137 15.11 -4.22 -6.02
CA GLY A 137 13.76 -3.77 -6.35
C GLY A 137 13.70 -2.41 -7.05
N LEU A 138 14.64 -1.51 -6.76
CA LEU A 138 14.71 -0.16 -7.30
C LEU A 138 15.05 -0.18 -8.80
N PRO A 139 16.16 -0.80 -9.24
CA PRO A 139 16.43 -0.92 -10.68
C PRO A 139 15.36 -1.73 -11.40
N GLU A 140 14.78 -2.76 -10.75
CA GLU A 140 13.66 -3.52 -11.32
C GLU A 140 12.40 -2.66 -11.54
N ALA A 141 11.97 -1.90 -10.53
CA ALA A 141 10.82 -1.00 -10.62
C ALA A 141 11.03 0.05 -11.71
N ALA A 142 12.20 0.70 -11.72
CA ALA A 142 12.52 1.71 -12.71
C ALA A 142 12.55 1.13 -14.14
N ALA A 143 13.09 -0.07 -14.32
CA ALA A 143 13.06 -0.77 -15.61
C ALA A 143 11.63 -1.12 -16.05
N ARG A 144 10.79 -1.64 -15.14
CA ARG A 144 9.38 -1.93 -15.41
C ARG A 144 8.62 -0.66 -15.82
N MET A 145 8.80 0.45 -15.10
CA MET A 145 8.15 1.73 -15.41
C MET A 145 8.59 2.29 -16.78
N ARG A 146 9.88 2.23 -17.11
CA ARG A 146 10.37 2.66 -18.43
C ARG A 146 9.84 1.77 -19.57
N ALA A 147 9.74 0.46 -19.35
CA ALA A 147 9.17 -0.47 -20.32
C ALA A 147 7.66 -0.24 -20.51
N ASP A 148 6.91 0.00 -19.42
CA ASP A 148 5.49 0.35 -19.46
C ASP A 148 5.27 1.65 -20.26
N ASP A 149 6.08 2.67 -20.01
CA ASP A 149 6.05 3.95 -20.72
C ASP A 149 6.32 3.80 -22.23
N ALA A 150 7.36 3.05 -22.59
CA ALA A 150 7.70 2.78 -24.00
C ALA A 150 6.59 1.99 -24.73
N ALA A 151 5.86 1.12 -24.01
CA ALA A 151 4.74 0.37 -24.54
C ALA A 151 3.43 1.19 -24.63
N GLY A 152 3.37 2.38 -24.04
CA GLY A 152 2.13 3.16 -23.92
C GLY A 152 1.18 2.63 -22.82
N GLY A 153 1.74 2.03 -21.78
CA GLY A 153 1.03 1.48 -20.63
C GLY A 153 0.83 -0.03 -20.70
N SER A 154 0.22 -0.60 -19.66
CA SER A 154 -0.09 -2.02 -19.58
C SER A 154 -1.50 -2.28 -19.06
N GLY A 155 -2.01 -3.48 -19.37
CA GLY A 155 -3.33 -3.92 -18.94
C GLY A 155 -4.43 -2.91 -19.31
N PRO A 156 -5.30 -2.52 -18.37
CA PRO A 156 -6.37 -1.55 -18.64
C PRO A 156 -5.88 -0.15 -19.08
N ARG A 157 -4.62 0.21 -18.78
CA ARG A 157 -4.02 1.50 -19.15
C ARG A 157 -3.34 1.49 -20.52
N TYR A 158 -3.18 0.33 -21.15
CA TYR A 158 -2.52 0.26 -22.45
C TYR A 158 -3.25 1.11 -23.49
N ARG A 159 -2.51 2.02 -24.11
CA ARG A 159 -2.94 2.94 -25.15
C ARG A 159 -1.79 3.08 -26.16
N PRO A 160 -1.88 2.54 -27.38
CA PRO A 160 -0.76 2.56 -28.32
C PRO A 160 -0.26 3.97 -28.66
N GLU A 161 -1.16 4.96 -28.67
CA GLU A 161 -0.84 6.38 -28.86
C GLU A 161 0.09 6.94 -27.77
N ARG A 162 0.03 6.37 -26.56
CA ARG A 162 0.90 6.76 -25.44
C ARG A 162 2.32 6.25 -25.59
N ALA A 163 2.62 5.34 -26.51
CA ALA A 163 4.02 5.05 -26.84
C ALA A 163 4.72 6.33 -27.32
N ALA A 164 4.02 7.17 -28.09
CA ALA A 164 4.55 8.44 -28.60
C ALA A 164 4.49 9.59 -27.58
N THR A 165 3.45 9.68 -26.74
CA THR A 165 3.26 10.79 -25.80
C THR A 165 3.71 10.52 -24.37
N GLY A 166 3.74 9.25 -23.96
CA GLY A 166 4.25 8.77 -22.68
C GLY A 166 3.16 8.42 -21.68
N VAL A 167 3.52 7.56 -20.72
CA VAL A 167 2.67 7.24 -19.57
C VAL A 167 2.96 8.26 -18.48
N PRO A 168 1.95 8.97 -17.96
CA PRO A 168 2.10 9.85 -16.80
C PRO A 168 2.75 9.15 -15.61
N VAL A 169 3.78 9.77 -15.01
CA VAL A 169 4.47 9.21 -13.84
C VAL A 169 3.52 8.93 -12.67
N ALA A 170 2.49 9.75 -12.47
CA ALA A 170 1.48 9.50 -11.44
C ALA A 170 0.66 8.23 -11.68
N GLU A 171 0.41 7.84 -12.93
CA GLU A 171 -0.25 6.58 -13.27
C GLU A 171 0.67 5.39 -13.03
N ALA A 172 1.93 5.51 -13.45
CA ALA A 172 2.94 4.46 -13.27
C ALA A 172 3.20 4.16 -11.78
N LEU A 173 3.30 5.19 -10.93
CA LEU A 173 3.46 5.03 -9.48
C LEU A 173 2.24 4.36 -8.80
N LEU A 174 1.05 4.45 -9.39
CA LEU A 174 -0.17 3.83 -8.86
C LEU A 174 -0.35 2.38 -9.33
N ASP A 175 0.35 1.94 -10.36
CA ASP A 175 0.30 0.56 -10.83
C ASP A 175 1.14 -0.37 -9.93
N GLN A 176 0.43 -1.30 -9.29
CA GLN A 176 1.05 -2.23 -8.33
C GLN A 176 1.87 -3.36 -8.99
N HIS A 177 1.77 -3.58 -10.30
CA HIS A 177 2.62 -4.47 -11.11
C HIS A 177 3.96 -3.81 -11.48
N LEU A 178 4.05 -2.48 -11.47
CA LEU A 178 5.30 -1.74 -11.71
C LEU A 178 6.08 -1.57 -10.40
N VAL A 179 5.42 -1.09 -9.35
CA VAL A 179 5.98 -0.95 -8.00
C VAL A 179 4.87 -1.13 -6.96
N ALA A 180 5.06 -2.06 -6.03
CA ALA A 180 4.02 -2.41 -5.07
C ALA A 180 4.09 -1.54 -3.82
N GLY A 181 2.92 -1.13 -3.30
CA GLY A 181 2.80 -0.46 -2.01
C GLY A 181 2.46 1.03 -2.08
N ILE A 182 2.90 1.74 -3.13
CA ILE A 182 2.61 3.16 -3.33
C ILE A 182 1.14 3.34 -3.71
N GLY A 183 0.43 4.26 -3.06
CA GLY A 183 -0.90 4.70 -3.44
C GLY A 183 -0.97 6.23 -3.53
N THR A 184 -2.20 6.75 -3.51
CA THR A 184 -2.48 8.16 -3.81
C THR A 184 -1.77 9.13 -2.88
N ILE A 185 -1.56 8.78 -1.60
CA ILE A 185 -0.82 9.61 -0.65
C ILE A 185 0.63 9.73 -1.10
N TYR A 186 1.32 8.59 -1.22
CA TYR A 186 2.76 8.63 -1.50
C TYR A 186 3.09 8.98 -2.95
N THR A 187 2.20 8.74 -3.90
CA THR A 187 2.31 9.32 -5.26
C THR A 187 2.33 10.85 -5.19
N ALA A 188 1.33 11.47 -4.54
CA ALA A 188 1.25 12.93 -4.50
C ALA A 188 2.41 13.56 -3.70
N GLU A 189 2.75 12.98 -2.55
CA GLU A 189 3.77 13.55 -1.66
C GLU A 189 5.20 13.35 -2.19
N SER A 190 5.50 12.23 -2.87
CA SER A 190 6.82 12.03 -3.49
C SER A 190 7.04 12.92 -4.71
N LEU A 191 6.03 13.04 -5.59
CA LEU A 191 6.08 13.96 -6.72
C LEU A 191 6.24 15.42 -6.27
N PHE A 192 5.58 15.80 -5.17
CA PHE A 192 5.76 17.14 -4.60
C PHE A 192 7.17 17.35 -4.05
N ALA A 193 7.71 16.38 -3.31
CA ALA A 193 9.06 16.45 -2.76
C ALA A 193 10.15 16.57 -3.84
N GLU A 194 9.95 15.91 -4.99
CA GLU A 194 10.86 15.96 -6.14
C GLU A 194 10.52 17.04 -7.17
N HIS A 195 9.53 17.91 -6.89
CA HIS A 195 9.07 18.97 -7.81
C HIS A 195 8.63 18.47 -9.20
N VAL A 196 8.14 17.23 -9.30
CA VAL A 196 7.72 16.61 -10.56
C VAL A 196 6.24 16.88 -10.81
N TYR A 197 5.90 17.37 -12.01
CA TYR A 197 4.51 17.51 -12.45
C TYR A 197 3.87 16.12 -12.63
N PRO A 198 2.66 15.85 -12.09
CA PRO A 198 2.14 14.48 -12.07
C PRO A 198 1.91 13.83 -13.44
N TRP A 199 1.73 14.64 -14.48
CA TRP A 199 1.53 14.17 -15.86
C TRP A 199 2.78 14.22 -16.73
N THR A 200 3.96 14.46 -16.14
CA THR A 200 5.23 14.24 -16.83
C THR A 200 5.33 12.77 -17.25
N PRO A 201 5.63 12.47 -18.53
CA PRO A 201 5.95 11.11 -18.97
C PRO A 201 7.06 10.47 -18.14
N VAL A 202 6.99 9.16 -17.86
CA VAL A 202 8.04 8.48 -17.09
C VAL A 202 9.42 8.66 -17.70
N ARG A 203 9.53 8.65 -19.04
CA ARG A 203 10.79 8.90 -19.76
C ARG A 203 11.38 10.29 -19.56
N ASP A 204 10.57 11.26 -19.16
CA ASP A 204 10.97 12.66 -18.98
C ASP A 204 11.23 12.99 -17.50
N VAL A 205 11.11 12.01 -16.59
CA VAL A 205 11.50 12.15 -15.18
C VAL A 205 13.01 11.99 -15.08
N GLU A 206 13.71 13.08 -14.77
CA GLU A 206 15.18 13.14 -14.71
C GLU A 206 15.78 12.10 -13.76
N ASP A 207 15.23 11.99 -12.54
CA ASP A 207 15.68 11.02 -11.53
C ASP A 207 14.52 10.13 -11.04
N LEU A 208 14.14 9.15 -11.87
CA LEU A 208 13.08 8.19 -11.55
C LEU A 208 13.41 7.33 -10.32
N GLU A 209 14.68 6.96 -10.14
CA GLU A 209 15.11 6.13 -9.01
C GLU A 209 15.13 6.92 -7.70
N GLY A 210 15.60 8.18 -7.74
CA GLY A 210 15.47 9.13 -6.64
C GLY A 210 14.02 9.33 -6.23
N LEU A 211 13.09 9.50 -7.19
CA LEU A 211 11.65 9.60 -6.90
C LEU A 211 11.10 8.37 -6.15
N LEU A 212 11.47 7.16 -6.58
CA LEU A 212 11.08 5.92 -5.90
C LEU A 212 11.68 5.81 -4.49
N LEU A 213 12.95 6.22 -4.32
CA LEU A 213 13.60 6.27 -3.00
C LEU A 213 12.98 7.32 -2.07
N THR A 214 12.53 8.44 -2.62
CA THR A 214 11.78 9.47 -1.87
C THR A 214 10.44 8.93 -1.41
N ALA A 215 9.68 8.25 -2.28
CA ALA A 215 8.45 7.57 -1.89
C ALA A 215 8.70 6.56 -0.75
N ARG A 216 9.72 5.69 -0.90
CA ARG A 216 10.15 4.76 0.16
C ARG A 216 10.47 5.47 1.47
N THR A 217 11.24 6.56 1.41
CA THR A 217 11.68 7.31 2.59
C THR A 217 10.49 7.92 3.33
N LEU A 218 9.53 8.51 2.61
CA LEU A 218 8.30 9.05 3.18
C LEU A 218 7.46 7.95 3.84
N MET A 219 7.29 6.81 3.17
CA MET A 219 6.58 5.64 3.72
C MET A 219 7.26 5.09 4.99
N GLN A 220 8.58 4.96 4.98
CA GLN A 220 9.35 4.50 6.15
C GLN A 220 9.25 5.46 7.34
N ARG A 221 9.13 6.77 7.11
CA ARG A 221 8.88 7.74 8.19
C ARG A 221 7.55 7.44 8.89
N THR A 222 6.49 7.17 8.13
CA THR A 222 5.19 6.74 8.70
C THR A 222 5.31 5.44 9.47
N VAL A 223 6.08 4.46 8.96
CA VAL A 223 6.32 3.20 9.67
C VAL A 223 7.06 3.42 11.00
N ARG A 224 8.07 4.30 11.05
CA ARG A 224 8.85 4.57 12.26
C ARG A 224 8.07 5.32 13.34
N HIS A 225 7.25 6.28 12.95
CA HIS A 225 6.55 7.16 13.89
C HIS A 225 5.09 6.78 14.14
N GLY A 226 4.56 5.81 13.38
CA GLY A 226 3.14 5.50 13.36
C GLY A 226 2.29 6.71 12.93
N PHE A 227 1.00 6.65 13.22
CA PHE A 227 0.10 7.80 13.06
C PHE A 227 0.17 8.75 14.27
N ASP A 228 1.37 9.15 14.71
CA ASP A 228 1.46 10.21 15.71
C ASP A 228 1.06 11.55 15.05
N PRO A 229 -0.07 12.18 15.45
CA PRO A 229 -0.50 13.47 14.90
C PRO A 229 0.50 14.59 15.18
N ARG A 230 1.35 14.44 16.20
CA ARG A 230 2.42 15.38 16.58
C ARG A 230 3.73 15.12 15.83
N ALA A 231 4.03 13.88 15.49
CA ALA A 231 5.13 13.53 14.58
C ALA A 231 4.77 13.78 13.11
N GLY A 232 3.48 14.02 12.83
CA GLY A 232 2.91 14.62 11.64
C GLY A 232 3.74 14.40 10.40
N VAL A 233 3.51 13.29 9.69
CA VAL A 233 3.88 13.25 8.27
C VAL A 233 2.99 14.30 7.61
N VAL A 234 3.48 15.54 7.58
CA VAL A 234 2.78 16.69 7.04
C VAL A 234 2.49 16.35 5.59
N ARG A 235 1.21 16.19 5.28
CA ARG A 235 0.77 16.10 3.89
C ARG A 235 0.93 17.49 3.31
N HIS A 236 1.82 17.68 2.35
CA HIS A 236 2.03 18.95 1.69
C HIS A 236 0.92 19.21 0.68
N VAL A 237 0.47 18.17 -0.03
CA VAL A 237 -0.50 18.29 -1.13
C VAL A 237 -1.67 17.30 -1.01
N HIS A 238 -1.46 16.08 -0.52
CA HIS A 238 -2.50 15.06 -0.53
C HIS A 238 -3.71 15.46 0.34
N GLY A 239 -4.90 15.50 -0.27
CA GLY A 239 -6.15 15.84 0.42
C GLY A 239 -6.23 17.30 0.86
N ARG A 240 -5.45 18.18 0.21
CA ARG A 240 -5.36 19.60 0.55
C ARG A 240 -5.89 20.54 -0.54
N THR A 241 -6.73 20.04 -1.44
CA THR A 241 -7.36 20.83 -2.50
C THR A 241 -7.86 22.18 -1.99
N ARG A 242 -7.50 23.25 -2.71
CA ARG A 242 -7.78 24.66 -2.39
C ARG A 242 -7.11 25.23 -1.13
N LYS A 243 -6.32 24.46 -0.38
CA LYS A 243 -5.50 24.98 0.73
C LYS A 243 -4.19 25.54 0.20
N ALA A 244 -3.65 26.56 0.87
CA ALA A 244 -2.36 27.13 0.52
C ALA A 244 -1.25 26.07 0.62
N CYS A 245 -0.40 26.00 -0.42
CA CYS A 245 0.84 25.24 -0.39
C CYS A 245 1.74 25.75 0.74
N HIS A 246 2.35 24.84 1.49
CA HIS A 246 3.26 25.21 2.59
C HIS A 246 4.58 25.84 2.14
N VAL A 247 4.93 25.69 0.86
CA VAL A 247 6.18 26.22 0.29
C VAL A 247 5.94 27.59 -0.34
N CYS A 248 5.01 27.70 -1.29
CA CYS A 248 4.82 28.91 -2.09
C CYS A 248 3.49 29.64 -1.88
N GLY A 249 2.58 29.11 -1.06
CA GLY A 249 1.25 29.71 -0.82
C GLY A 249 0.19 29.47 -1.89
N THR A 250 0.56 29.08 -3.12
CA THR A 250 -0.40 28.75 -4.20
C THR A 250 -1.39 27.68 -3.76
N PRO A 251 -2.70 27.82 -4.02
CA PRO A 251 -3.67 26.78 -3.71
C PRO A 251 -3.32 25.45 -4.37
N VAL A 252 -3.32 24.38 -3.57
CA VAL A 252 -3.16 23.00 -4.06
C VAL A 252 -4.32 22.65 -5.00
N ALA A 253 -3.97 22.10 -6.17
CA ALA A 253 -4.92 21.65 -7.17
C ALA A 253 -5.22 20.15 -7.03
N GLU A 254 -6.31 19.73 -7.65
CA GLU A 254 -6.76 18.34 -7.72
C GLU A 254 -7.16 18.00 -9.16
N GLY A 255 -6.87 16.77 -9.55
CA GLY A 255 -7.03 16.23 -10.89
C GLY A 255 -7.01 14.71 -10.81
N THR A 256 -6.89 14.04 -11.95
CA THR A 256 -7.02 12.58 -12.02
C THR A 256 -5.83 11.92 -12.70
N ALA A 257 -5.38 10.81 -12.13
CA ALA A 257 -4.58 9.80 -12.82
C ALA A 257 -5.50 8.67 -13.28
N ASN A 258 -5.15 8.04 -14.40
CA ASN A 258 -5.93 6.99 -15.07
C ASN A 258 -7.27 7.49 -15.61
N GLU A 259 -7.97 6.61 -16.30
CA GLU A 259 -9.31 6.83 -16.85
C GLU A 259 -10.36 6.04 -16.07
N PRO A 260 -11.64 6.49 -16.06
CA PRO A 260 -12.74 5.73 -15.47
C PRO A 260 -12.82 4.29 -16.01
N PRO A 261 -13.16 3.30 -15.18
CA PRO A 261 -13.58 3.38 -13.77
C PRO A 261 -12.41 3.27 -12.76
N TYR A 262 -11.16 3.41 -13.22
CA TYR A 262 -9.96 3.22 -12.40
C TYR A 262 -9.27 4.54 -12.05
N ASP A 263 -9.91 5.67 -12.33
CA ASP A 263 -9.41 7.00 -12.05
C ASP A 263 -9.16 7.19 -10.55
N ARG A 264 -8.08 7.92 -10.24
CA ARG A 264 -7.66 8.19 -8.87
C ARG A 264 -7.37 9.68 -8.74
N PRO A 265 -7.78 10.32 -7.64
CA PRO A 265 -7.44 11.71 -7.42
C PRO A 265 -5.93 11.86 -7.30
N ILE A 266 -5.40 12.95 -7.83
CA ILE A 266 -4.02 13.39 -7.72
C ILE A 266 -4.03 14.82 -7.22
N PHE A 267 -3.13 15.12 -6.28
CA PHE A 267 -3.01 16.43 -5.66
C PHE A 267 -1.61 16.97 -5.93
N TRP A 268 -1.51 18.24 -6.34
CA TRP A 268 -0.22 18.87 -6.63
C TRP A 268 -0.27 20.38 -6.38
N CYS A 269 0.91 21.00 -6.27
CA CYS A 269 1.01 22.46 -6.26
C CYS A 269 1.33 22.96 -7.67
N PRO A 270 0.46 23.76 -8.33
CA PRO A 270 0.68 24.22 -9.70
C PRO A 270 1.95 25.08 -9.90
N THR A 271 2.44 25.69 -8.83
CA THR A 271 3.67 26.52 -8.88
C THR A 271 4.92 25.70 -8.59
N CYS A 272 4.90 24.83 -7.58
CA CYS A 272 6.08 24.02 -7.23
C CYS A 272 6.31 22.85 -8.20
N GLN A 273 5.25 22.42 -8.89
CA GLN A 273 5.26 21.30 -9.84
C GLN A 273 4.66 21.79 -11.16
N ALA A 274 5.23 22.87 -11.71
CA ALA A 274 4.78 23.41 -13.00
C ALA A 274 5.02 22.37 -14.11
N PRO A 275 4.15 22.30 -15.14
CA PRO A 275 4.38 21.42 -16.27
C PRO A 275 5.73 21.75 -16.93
N PRO A 276 6.46 20.75 -17.46
CA PRO A 276 7.65 20.99 -18.25
C PRO A 276 7.36 22.02 -19.35
N ALA A 277 8.30 22.92 -19.62
CA ALA A 277 8.15 23.84 -20.74
C ALA A 277 7.94 23.04 -22.02
N ALA A 278 6.92 23.38 -22.82
CA ALA A 278 6.75 22.77 -24.13
C ALA A 278 7.98 23.10 -24.97
N GLY A 279 8.81 22.08 -25.23
CA GLY A 279 9.97 22.16 -26.13
C GLY A 279 9.56 22.24 -27.59
#